data_AF-E4U4B8-F1
#
_entry.id   AF-E4U4B8-F1
#
_cell.length_a   1.000
_cell.length_b   1.000
_cell.length_c   1.000
_cell.angle_alpha   90.00
_cell.angle_beta   90.00
_cell.angle_gamma   90.00
#
_symmetry.space_group_name_H-M   'P 1'
#
loop_
_entity.id
_entity.type
_entity.pdbx_description
1 polymer ?
#
loop_
_entity_poly.entity_id
_entity_poly.type
_entity_poly.pdbx_seq_one_letter_code
_entity_poly.pdbx_strand_id
1 'polypeptide(L)'
;MARWLALLVLLGAALAQTPLELEAFRLTNEARKAHGLGALAWDDAAYRAARAHALDMLERGFFDHVNPDGLGPAERMWAAGVLEVTVGENLAYYEGYTPEYAAGVVVDDWLRSPPHRKNLLKPEFTHLGLALVQKGDRIAVVQNFVARPFRVWVWQTPSQKREGRLSYRGSARATVGVFVDGAFVTALQPPRWSGELDVDPQSEVSLGLWNGGRYLLACAFTLPATGCRHPRIEWSARYTERTVASVKLQLGLPPGEHWLAYGPEPRLFRRVQGDAVVEVPLSWRVVWVGTPQKDKIEYTHRIPLLGSTAEPLQKGARP
;
A
#
# COMPACT_ATOMS: atom_id res chain seq x y z
N MET A 1 56.30 -14.93 11.70
CA MET A 1 55.58 -13.77 11.15
C MET A 1 54.08 -14.05 11.29
N ALA A 2 53.46 -13.58 12.38
CA ALA A 2 52.05 -13.81 12.67
C ALA A 2 51.21 -12.71 12.02
N ARG A 3 50.33 -13.09 11.08
CA ARG A 3 49.37 -12.19 10.44
C ARG A 3 48.15 -12.06 11.36
N TRP A 4 47.99 -10.88 11.95
CA TRP A 4 46.74 -10.49 12.61
C TRP A 4 45.69 -10.17 11.55
N LEU A 5 44.62 -10.96 11.51
CA LEU A 5 43.39 -10.64 10.78
C LEU A 5 42.62 -9.62 11.64
N ALA A 6 42.66 -8.35 11.26
CA ALA A 6 41.74 -7.36 11.77
C ALA A 6 40.35 -7.65 11.16
N LEU A 7 39.43 -8.15 11.98
CA LEU A 7 38.02 -8.27 11.65
C LEU A 7 37.43 -6.85 11.66
N LEU A 8 37.26 -6.24 10.48
CA LEU A 8 36.49 -5.01 10.32
C LEU A 8 35.01 -5.34 10.50
N VAL A 9 34.53 -5.22 11.73
CA VAL A 9 33.09 -5.12 12.01
C VAL A 9 32.65 -3.76 11.50
N LEU A 10 32.04 -3.72 10.32
CA LEU A 10 31.24 -2.58 9.86
C LEU A 10 30.02 -2.47 10.78
N LEU A 11 30.19 -1.76 11.89
CA LEU A 11 29.08 -1.20 12.64
C LEU A 11 28.36 -0.23 11.71
N GLY A 12 27.28 -0.69 11.07
CA GLY A 12 26.30 0.21 10.47
C GLY A 12 25.88 1.19 11.56
N ALA A 13 26.15 2.48 11.35
CA ALA A 13 25.72 3.52 12.26
C ALA A 13 24.20 3.36 12.44
N ALA A 14 23.77 2.91 13.61
CA ALA A 14 22.37 2.89 13.97
C ALA A 14 21.84 4.31 13.76
N LEU A 15 20.75 4.44 13.01
CA LEU A 15 20.02 5.68 12.79
C LEU A 15 19.39 6.13 14.13
N ALA A 16 20.21 6.56 15.07
CA ALA A 16 19.74 7.10 16.33
C ALA A 16 19.22 8.53 16.10
N GLN A 17 18.10 8.85 16.72
CA GLN A 17 17.59 10.22 16.78
C GLN A 17 18.59 11.09 17.53
N THR A 18 18.83 12.30 17.04
CA THR A 18 19.62 13.29 17.75
C THR A 18 18.82 13.89 18.92
N PRO A 19 19.49 14.42 19.96
CA PRO A 19 18.80 15.14 21.03
C PRO A 19 17.93 16.30 20.53
N LEU A 20 18.35 16.97 19.45
CA LEU A 20 17.61 18.08 18.84
C LEU A 20 16.33 17.62 18.13
N GLU A 21 16.38 16.47 17.44
CA GLU A 21 15.18 15.87 16.83
C GLU A 21 14.19 15.40 17.90
N LEU A 22 14.68 14.81 19.00
CA LEU A 22 13.85 14.41 20.14
C LEU A 22 13.23 15.62 20.84
N GLU A 23 13.94 16.75 20.92
CA GLU A 23 13.42 18.00 21.47
C GLU A 23 12.31 18.58 20.59
N ALA A 24 12.51 18.67 19.28
CA ALA A 24 11.47 19.13 18.36
C ALA A 24 10.23 18.20 18.35
N PHE A 25 10.44 16.89 18.51
CA PHE A 25 9.36 15.91 18.70
C PHE A 25 8.61 16.13 20.02
N ARG A 26 9.32 16.39 21.12
CA ARG A 26 8.73 16.73 22.43
C ARG A 26 7.87 17.99 22.32
N LEU A 27 8.41 19.06 21.74
CA LEU A 27 7.70 20.32 21.51
C LEU A 27 6.45 20.13 20.62
N THR A 28 6.52 19.27 19.60
CA THR A 28 5.35 18.92 18.79
C THR A 28 4.24 18.29 19.64
N ASN A 29 4.59 17.37 20.53
CA ASN A 29 3.63 16.71 21.41
C ASN A 29 3.08 17.65 22.49
N GLU A 30 3.86 18.60 22.98
CA GLU A 30 3.37 19.66 23.86
C GLU A 30 2.38 20.58 23.17
N ALA A 31 2.68 21.00 21.94
CA ALA A 31 1.76 21.78 21.12
C ALA A 31 0.43 21.03 20.91
N ARG A 32 0.48 19.74 20.59
CA ARG A 32 -0.72 18.90 20.43
C ARG A 32 -1.52 18.79 21.73
N LYS A 33 -0.86 18.54 22.85
CA LYS A 33 -1.48 18.47 24.18
C LYS A 33 -2.16 19.79 24.56
N ALA A 34 -1.52 20.92 24.29
CA ALA A 34 -2.09 22.26 24.52
C ALA A 34 -3.37 22.50 23.70
N HIS A 35 -3.57 21.78 22.60
CA HIS A 35 -4.77 21.81 21.77
C HIS A 35 -5.72 20.62 22.01
N GLY A 36 -5.54 19.87 23.10
CA GLY A 36 -6.43 18.76 23.48
C GLY A 36 -6.29 17.49 22.64
N LEU A 37 -5.18 17.34 21.90
CA LEU A 37 -4.92 16.18 21.05
C LEU A 37 -4.00 15.17 21.75
N GLY A 38 -4.13 13.91 21.34
CA GLY A 38 -3.23 12.83 21.76
C GLY A 38 -1.80 13.03 21.26
N ALA A 39 -0.83 12.60 22.07
CA ALA A 39 0.57 12.56 21.69
C ALA A 39 0.81 11.59 20.53
N LEU A 40 1.68 11.99 19.59
CA LEU A 40 2.19 11.17 18.52
C LEU A 40 3.26 10.23 19.07
N ALA A 41 3.24 8.98 18.62
CA ALA A 41 4.33 8.03 18.84
C ALA A 41 5.44 8.22 17.78
N TRP A 42 6.69 7.95 18.14
CA TRP A 42 7.78 7.97 17.16
C TRP A 42 7.62 6.83 16.13
N ASP A 43 7.90 7.12 14.86
CA ASP A 43 7.90 6.12 13.79
C ASP A 43 9.21 6.13 13.00
N ASP A 44 9.92 5.00 13.05
CA ASP A 44 11.25 4.87 12.44
C ASP A 44 11.21 4.88 10.91
N ALA A 45 10.13 4.40 10.28
CA ALA A 45 9.99 4.42 8.83
C ALA A 45 9.73 5.84 8.34
N ALA A 46 8.83 6.57 9.00
CA ALA A 46 8.59 7.98 8.75
C ALA A 46 9.86 8.82 8.97
N TYR A 47 10.63 8.51 10.02
CA TYR A 47 11.92 9.18 10.30
C TYR A 47 12.95 8.93 9.21
N ARG A 48 13.10 7.67 8.76
CA ARG A 48 14.00 7.34 7.64
C ARG A 48 13.64 8.13 6.38
N ALA A 49 12.36 8.22 6.05
CA ALA A 49 11.88 9.02 4.93
C ALA A 49 12.17 10.52 5.14
N ALA A 50 11.95 11.05 6.34
CA ALA A 50 12.18 12.45 6.67
C ALA A 50 13.66 12.81 6.53
N ARG A 51 14.55 11.99 7.08
CA ARG A 51 16.00 12.20 7.05
C ARG A 51 16.55 12.09 5.64
N ALA A 52 16.08 11.12 4.85
CA ALA A 52 16.45 10.97 3.46
C ALA A 52 16.05 12.21 2.64
N HIS A 53 14.83 12.73 2.84
CA HIS A 53 14.36 13.93 2.13
C HIS A 53 15.10 15.20 2.56
N ALA A 54 15.40 15.35 3.85
CA ALA A 54 16.19 16.48 4.35
C ALA A 54 17.61 16.49 3.73
N LEU A 55 18.25 15.33 3.63
CA LEU A 55 19.53 15.17 2.94
C LEU A 55 19.42 15.49 1.45
N ASP A 56 18.41 14.95 0.76
CA ASP A 56 18.16 15.16 -0.67
C ASP A 56 18.02 16.66 -0.99
N MET A 57 17.21 17.38 -0.19
CA MET A 57 17.03 18.84 -0.30
C MET A 57 18.35 19.61 -0.18
N LEU A 58 19.17 19.27 0.82
CA LEU A 58 20.46 19.94 1.06
C LEU A 58 21.54 19.55 0.04
N GLU A 59 21.49 18.33 -0.49
CA GLU A 59 22.46 17.81 -1.45
C GLU A 59 22.21 18.33 -2.86
N ARG A 60 20.95 18.35 -3.31
CA ARG A 60 20.57 18.79 -4.64
C ARG A 60 20.13 20.25 -4.70
N GLY A 61 20.07 20.93 -3.56
CA GLY A 61 19.80 22.37 -3.49
C GLY A 61 18.37 22.75 -3.86
N PHE A 62 17.39 22.05 -3.29
CA PHE A 62 15.96 22.37 -3.46
C PHE A 62 15.24 22.38 -2.10
N PHE A 63 14.05 23.00 -2.07
CA PHE A 63 13.17 22.98 -0.90
C PHE A 63 11.72 22.82 -1.38
N ASP A 64 11.24 21.58 -1.42
CA ASP A 64 9.92 21.22 -1.92
C ASP A 64 9.45 19.89 -1.29
N HIS A 65 8.13 19.71 -1.20
CA HIS A 65 7.50 18.45 -0.81
C HIS A 65 7.71 17.35 -1.86
N VAL A 66 7.83 17.70 -3.14
CA VAL A 66 8.11 16.75 -4.21
C VAL A 66 9.58 16.85 -4.57
N ASN A 67 10.30 15.73 -4.49
CA ASN A 67 11.71 15.72 -4.86
C ASN A 67 11.89 15.79 -6.39
N PRO A 68 13.10 16.07 -6.92
CA PRO A 68 13.27 16.22 -8.36
C PRO A 68 13.12 14.91 -9.16
N ASP A 69 12.92 13.77 -8.50
CA ASP A 69 12.56 12.49 -9.14
C ASP A 69 11.03 12.31 -9.24
N GLY A 70 10.25 13.32 -8.80
CA GLY A 70 8.79 13.31 -8.83
C GLY A 70 8.14 12.57 -7.67
N LEU A 71 8.90 12.18 -6.63
CA LEU A 71 8.36 11.46 -5.48
C LEU A 71 7.86 12.46 -4.43
N GLY A 72 6.58 12.35 -4.08
CA GLY A 72 5.98 13.09 -2.97
C GLY A 72 6.21 12.42 -1.61
N PRO A 73 5.65 13.01 -0.53
CA PRO A 73 5.86 12.52 0.82
C PRO A 73 5.35 11.09 1.03
N ALA A 74 4.19 10.75 0.46
CA ALA A 74 3.60 9.42 0.57
C ALA A 74 4.47 8.37 -0.12
N GLU A 75 4.94 8.63 -1.33
CA GLU A 75 5.80 7.72 -2.08
C GLU A 75 7.11 7.46 -1.34
N ARG A 76 7.72 8.52 -0.79
CA ARG A 76 8.95 8.39 0.02
C ARG A 76 8.71 7.61 1.32
N MET A 77 7.60 7.85 2.01
CA MET A 77 7.24 7.11 3.22
C MET A 77 6.95 5.64 2.93
N TRP A 78 6.25 5.32 1.84
CA TRP A 78 6.02 3.93 1.42
C TRP A 78 7.33 3.23 1.06
N ALA A 79 8.24 3.91 0.37
CA ALA A 79 9.57 3.37 0.08
C ALA A 79 10.38 3.10 1.35
N ALA A 80 10.17 3.87 2.42
CA ALA A 80 10.81 3.67 3.72
C ALA A 80 10.13 2.61 4.61
N GLY A 81 9.00 2.04 4.16
CA GLY A 81 8.27 0.96 4.84
C GLY A 81 7.02 1.38 5.61
N VAL A 82 6.56 2.63 5.49
CA VAL A 82 5.24 3.05 6.01
C VAL A 82 4.16 2.34 5.20
N LEU A 83 3.24 1.66 5.87
CA LEU A 83 2.14 0.96 5.21
C LEU A 83 0.89 1.84 5.10
N GLU A 84 0.78 2.87 5.94
CA GLU A 84 -0.41 3.68 6.04
C GLU A 84 -0.61 4.57 4.81
N VAL A 85 -1.88 4.75 4.43
CA VAL A 85 -2.28 5.57 3.28
C VAL A 85 -2.37 7.04 3.65
N THR A 86 -2.86 7.33 4.87
CA THR A 86 -3.03 8.71 5.34
C THR A 86 -1.75 9.19 6.03
N VAL A 87 -1.04 10.07 5.35
CA VAL A 87 0.23 10.67 5.80
C VAL A 87 0.22 12.18 5.60
N GLY A 88 1.20 12.89 6.16
CA GLY A 88 1.39 14.33 5.97
C GLY A 88 2.85 14.74 6.16
N GLU A 89 3.23 15.93 5.69
CA GLU A 89 4.60 16.44 5.81
C GLU A 89 4.58 17.94 6.14
N ASN A 90 5.43 18.35 7.08
CA ASN A 90 5.84 19.74 7.24
C ASN A 90 7.33 19.85 6.92
N LEU A 91 7.71 20.95 6.28
CA LEU A 91 9.08 21.29 5.95
C LEU A 91 9.46 22.61 6.59
N ALA A 92 10.70 22.75 7.03
CA ALA A 92 11.29 24.03 7.40
C ALA A 92 12.74 24.08 6.92
N TYR A 93 13.21 25.31 6.69
CA TYR A 93 14.54 25.57 6.20
C TYR A 93 15.12 26.79 6.91
N TYR A 94 16.36 26.67 7.36
CA TYR A 94 17.09 27.72 8.05
C TYR A 94 18.46 27.88 7.40
N GLU A 95 18.91 29.12 7.20
CA GLU A 95 20.23 29.46 6.68
C GLU A 95 20.87 30.49 7.61
N GLY A 96 22.12 30.25 8.03
CA GLY A 96 22.85 31.10 8.97
C GLY A 96 22.45 30.95 10.44
N TYR A 97 21.63 29.95 10.78
CA TYR A 97 21.22 29.64 12.15
C TYR A 97 21.91 28.37 12.67
N THR A 98 21.95 28.19 13.99
CA THR A 98 22.43 26.95 14.59
C THR A 98 21.33 25.88 14.63
N PRO A 99 21.68 24.58 14.65
CA PRO A 99 20.73 23.49 14.85
C PRO A 99 19.88 23.63 16.12
N GLU A 100 20.46 24.13 17.21
CA GLU A 100 19.77 24.36 18.48
C GLU A 100 18.67 25.41 18.34
N TYR A 101 18.97 26.50 17.62
CA TYR A 101 17.97 27.52 17.33
C TYR A 101 16.83 26.93 16.50
N ALA A 102 17.15 26.25 15.39
CA ALA A 102 16.15 25.64 14.51
C ALA A 102 15.26 24.65 15.28
N ALA A 103 15.84 23.76 16.09
CA ALA A 103 15.09 22.80 16.90
C ALA A 103 14.16 23.49 17.92
N GLY A 104 14.59 24.61 18.51
CA GLY A 104 13.83 25.35 19.50
C GLY A 104 12.65 26.14 18.94
N VAL A 105 12.68 26.56 17.67
CA VAL A 105 11.65 27.45 17.08
C VAL A 105 10.76 26.79 16.03
N VAL A 106 11.18 25.67 15.43
CA VAL A 106 10.49 25.09 14.26
C VAL A 106 9.02 24.75 14.48
N VAL A 107 8.67 24.26 15.67
CA VAL A 107 7.27 23.94 16.00
C VAL A 107 6.42 25.20 16.07
N ASP A 108 6.95 26.29 16.66
CA ASP A 108 6.25 27.57 16.73
C ASP A 108 6.12 28.24 15.37
N ASP A 109 7.13 28.10 14.51
CA ASP A 109 7.08 28.55 13.11
C ASP A 109 5.96 27.83 12.34
N TRP A 110 5.87 26.50 12.47
CA TRP A 110 4.80 25.72 11.87
C TRP A 110 3.41 26.02 12.47
N LEU A 111 3.29 26.27 13.77
CA LEU A 111 2.02 26.65 14.40
C LEU A 111 1.51 28.02 13.91
N ARG A 112 2.41 28.94 13.57
CA ARG A 112 2.10 30.25 12.99
C ARG A 112 1.74 30.18 11.51
N SER A 113 2.06 29.07 10.85
CA SER A 113 1.75 28.84 9.43
C SER A 113 0.48 27.99 9.29
N PRO A 114 -0.64 28.55 8.76
CA PRO A 114 -1.89 27.80 8.62
C PRO A 114 -1.78 26.42 7.94
N PRO A 115 -1.05 26.23 6.81
CA PRO A 115 -0.91 24.90 6.21
C PRO A 115 -0.16 23.91 7.11
N HIS A 116 0.95 24.31 7.75
CA HIS A 116 1.72 23.43 8.63
C HIS A 116 0.99 23.12 9.94
N ARG A 117 0.32 24.13 10.51
CA ARG A 117 -0.54 23.99 11.69
C ARG A 117 -1.63 22.94 11.47
N LYS A 118 -2.20 22.88 10.26
CA LYS A 118 -3.21 21.86 9.91
C LYS A 118 -2.66 20.45 10.11
N ASN A 119 -1.42 20.17 9.74
CA ASN A 119 -0.80 18.85 9.95
C ASN A 119 -0.51 18.61 11.44
N LEU A 120 0.11 19.58 12.12
CA LEU A 120 0.43 19.47 13.56
C LEU A 120 -0.81 19.14 14.40
N LEU A 121 -1.95 19.75 14.06
CA LEU A 121 -3.20 19.65 14.82
C LEU A 121 -4.22 18.71 14.16
N LYS A 122 -3.81 17.88 13.21
CA LYS A 122 -4.70 16.88 12.61
C LYS A 122 -4.96 15.74 13.61
N PRO A 123 -6.21 15.47 14.02
CA PRO A 123 -6.51 14.45 15.04
C PRO A 123 -6.21 13.02 14.59
N GLU A 124 -6.29 12.73 13.29
CA GLU A 124 -6.11 11.39 12.76
C GLU A 124 -4.64 10.91 12.80
N PHE A 125 -3.68 11.82 12.88
CA PHE A 125 -2.28 11.45 13.00
C PHE A 125 -1.98 10.89 14.39
N THR A 126 -1.32 9.72 14.39
CA THR A 126 -0.98 8.97 15.60
C THR A 126 0.53 8.76 15.74
N HIS A 127 1.29 8.92 14.65
CA HIS A 127 2.75 8.77 14.69
C HIS A 127 3.47 9.88 13.92
N LEU A 128 4.77 10.02 14.22
CA LEU A 128 5.63 11.03 13.64
C LEU A 128 7.07 10.53 13.48
N GLY A 129 7.67 10.83 12.33
CA GLY A 129 9.11 10.86 12.15
C GLY A 129 9.58 12.29 11.91
N LEU A 130 10.66 12.70 12.57
CA LEU A 130 11.20 14.05 12.44
C LEU A 130 12.71 13.99 12.22
N ALA A 131 13.20 14.70 11.20
CA ALA A 131 14.62 14.81 10.94
C ALA A 131 15.06 16.28 10.90
N LEU A 132 16.21 16.57 11.49
CA LEU A 132 16.89 17.86 11.44
C LEU A 132 18.31 17.63 10.93
N VAL A 133 18.59 18.09 9.71
CA VAL A 133 19.86 17.83 9.04
C VAL A 133 20.52 19.15 8.70
N GLN A 134 21.83 19.26 8.97
CA GLN A 134 22.64 20.42 8.65
C GLN A 134 23.68 20.09 7.59
N LYS A 135 23.89 21.00 6.64
CA LYS A 135 25.00 20.97 5.67
C LYS A 135 25.55 22.37 5.45
N GLY A 136 26.71 22.65 6.06
CA GLY A 136 27.25 24.01 6.13
C GLY A 136 26.39 24.87 7.08
N ASP A 137 26.01 26.05 6.63
CA ASP A 137 25.12 26.98 7.33
C ASP A 137 23.62 26.73 7.07
N ARG A 138 23.29 25.73 6.24
CA ARG A 138 21.93 25.37 5.85
C ARG A 138 21.41 24.20 6.67
N ILE A 139 20.19 24.31 7.19
CA ILE A 139 19.50 23.31 7.99
C ILE A 139 18.14 23.04 7.34
N ALA A 140 17.84 21.76 7.09
CA ALA A 140 16.52 21.31 6.67
C ALA A 140 15.87 20.51 7.81
N VAL A 141 14.61 20.83 8.11
CA VAL A 141 13.78 20.09 9.06
C VAL A 141 12.60 19.48 8.33
N VAL A 142 12.39 18.18 8.48
CA VAL A 142 11.29 17.43 7.85
C VAL A 142 10.52 16.72 8.94
N GLN A 143 9.20 16.88 8.93
CA GLN A 143 8.29 16.26 9.88
C GLN A 143 7.22 15.46 9.13
N ASN A 144 7.33 14.13 9.18
CA ASN A 144 6.45 13.19 8.50
C ASN A 144 5.45 12.56 9.46
N PHE A 145 4.17 12.81 9.23
CA PHE A 145 3.06 12.32 10.03
C PHE A 145 2.44 11.07 9.43
N VAL A 146 1.99 10.16 10.30
CA VAL A 146 1.31 8.91 9.91
C VAL A 146 0.03 8.73 10.72
N ALA A 147 -1.09 8.46 10.04
CA ALA A 147 -2.35 8.06 10.66
C ALA A 147 -2.46 6.53 10.67
N ARG A 148 -2.17 5.94 11.82
CA ARG A 148 -2.24 4.50 12.08
C ARG A 148 -3.42 4.21 13.01
N PRO A 149 -4.63 3.95 12.47
CA PRO A 149 -5.82 3.69 13.30
C PRO A 149 -5.76 2.33 14.00
N PHE A 150 -5.00 1.38 13.45
CA PHE A 150 -4.70 0.10 14.06
C PHE A 150 -3.36 -0.41 13.53
N ARG A 151 -2.74 -1.37 14.24
CA ARG A 151 -1.54 -2.06 13.75
C ARG A 151 -1.95 -3.22 12.86
N VAL A 152 -1.21 -3.39 11.76
CA VAL A 152 -1.28 -4.59 10.92
C VAL A 152 0.05 -5.33 11.03
N TRP A 153 -0.02 -6.62 11.33
CA TRP A 153 1.13 -7.51 11.24
C TRP A 153 1.10 -8.21 9.89
N VAL A 154 2.22 -8.23 9.17
CA VAL A 154 2.29 -8.80 7.83
C VAL A 154 3.38 -9.85 7.78
N TRP A 155 3.04 -11.07 7.37
CA TRP A 155 3.98 -12.12 7.00
C TRP A 155 3.76 -12.54 5.56
N GLN A 156 4.83 -12.51 4.77
CA GLN A 156 4.83 -12.89 3.37
C GLN A 156 5.66 -14.15 3.20
N THR A 157 5.06 -15.21 2.67
CA THR A 157 5.78 -16.45 2.31
C THR A 157 5.66 -16.66 0.81
N PRO A 158 6.79 -16.71 0.06
CA PRO A 158 6.77 -17.01 -1.36
C PRO A 158 5.96 -18.29 -1.64
N SER A 159 5.16 -18.25 -2.70
CA SER A 159 4.33 -19.38 -3.09
C SER A 159 4.16 -19.43 -4.61
N GLN A 160 3.38 -20.41 -5.06
CA GLN A 160 3.06 -20.59 -6.47
C GLN A 160 1.59 -20.92 -6.61
N LYS A 161 0.84 -19.98 -7.19
CA LYS A 161 -0.58 -20.14 -7.48
C LYS A 161 -0.74 -20.61 -8.92
N ARG A 162 -1.62 -21.57 -9.16
CA ARG A 162 -2.11 -21.85 -10.51
C ARG A 162 -3.17 -20.82 -10.88
N GLU A 163 -2.94 -20.10 -11.96
CA GLU A 163 -3.93 -19.23 -12.59
C GLU A 163 -4.37 -19.87 -13.90
N GLY A 164 -5.68 -19.90 -14.10
CA GLY A 164 -6.28 -20.23 -15.37
C GLY A 164 -6.52 -18.98 -16.20
N ARG A 165 -6.32 -19.08 -17.51
CA ARG A 165 -6.70 -18.05 -18.47
C ARG A 165 -7.59 -18.65 -19.53
N LEU A 166 -8.80 -18.11 -19.65
CA LEU A 166 -9.77 -18.44 -20.67
C LEU A 166 -9.75 -17.38 -21.76
N SER A 167 -9.15 -17.68 -22.91
CA SER A 167 -9.22 -16.83 -24.10
C SER A 167 -10.37 -17.31 -24.97
N TYR A 168 -11.33 -16.46 -25.26
CA TYR A 168 -12.57 -16.84 -25.92
C TYR A 168 -12.92 -15.91 -27.08
N ARG A 169 -13.68 -16.43 -28.03
CA ARG A 169 -14.36 -15.70 -29.08
C ARG A 169 -15.69 -16.36 -29.40
N GLY A 170 -16.62 -15.58 -29.93
CA GLY A 170 -17.93 -16.11 -30.24
C GLY A 170 -18.84 -15.14 -30.97
N SER A 171 -20.05 -15.61 -31.23
CA SER A 171 -21.11 -14.84 -31.85
C SER A 171 -22.49 -15.26 -31.34
N ALA A 172 -23.42 -14.30 -31.27
CA ALA A 172 -24.84 -14.52 -30.98
C ALA A 172 -25.65 -13.32 -31.44
N ARG A 173 -26.97 -13.50 -31.53
CA ARG A 173 -27.92 -12.43 -31.85
C ARG A 173 -28.38 -11.61 -30.64
N ALA A 174 -28.05 -12.06 -29.44
CA ALA A 174 -28.41 -11.42 -28.18
C ALA A 174 -27.17 -11.25 -27.32
N THR A 175 -27.23 -10.32 -26.36
CA THR A 175 -26.18 -10.13 -25.35
C THR A 175 -25.99 -11.43 -24.56
N VAL A 176 -24.74 -11.84 -24.36
CA VAL A 176 -24.36 -13.02 -23.58
C VAL A 176 -23.72 -12.58 -22.28
N GLY A 177 -24.30 -12.97 -21.15
CA GLY A 177 -23.68 -12.81 -19.83
C GLY A 177 -22.69 -13.94 -19.57
N VAL A 178 -21.51 -13.60 -19.04
CA VAL A 178 -20.51 -14.56 -18.57
C VAL A 178 -20.55 -14.56 -17.06
N PHE A 179 -20.62 -15.76 -16.49
CA PHE A 179 -20.65 -15.99 -15.06
C PHE A 179 -19.53 -16.95 -14.67
N VAL A 180 -18.91 -16.71 -13.52
CA VAL A 180 -17.89 -17.59 -12.92
C VAL A 180 -18.36 -17.96 -11.53
N ASP A 181 -18.49 -19.26 -11.25
CA ASP A 181 -19.01 -19.81 -10.00
C ASP A 181 -20.34 -19.13 -9.57
N GLY A 182 -21.20 -18.87 -10.55
CA GLY A 182 -22.51 -18.23 -10.38
C GLY A 182 -22.50 -16.70 -10.29
N ALA A 183 -21.33 -16.05 -10.18
CA ALA A 183 -21.23 -14.59 -10.15
C ALA A 183 -21.16 -13.99 -11.55
N PHE A 184 -21.93 -12.93 -11.83
CA PHE A 184 -21.86 -12.20 -13.10
C PHE A 184 -20.52 -11.48 -13.22
N VAL A 185 -19.79 -11.74 -14.30
CA VAL A 185 -18.48 -11.15 -14.55
C VAL A 185 -18.56 -10.06 -15.62
N THR A 186 -19.19 -10.35 -16.75
CA THR A 186 -19.28 -9.38 -17.86
C THR A 186 -20.41 -9.71 -18.84
N ALA A 187 -20.82 -8.72 -19.62
CA ALA A 187 -21.78 -8.86 -20.72
C ALA A 187 -21.07 -8.67 -22.08
N LEU A 188 -21.18 -9.68 -22.93
CA LEU A 188 -20.63 -9.71 -24.28
C LEU A 188 -21.70 -9.23 -25.26
N GLN A 189 -21.40 -8.14 -25.97
CA GLN A 189 -22.36 -7.52 -26.88
C GLN A 189 -22.35 -8.23 -28.26
N PRO A 190 -23.53 -8.40 -28.89
CA PRO A 190 -23.63 -8.96 -30.23
C PRO A 190 -23.04 -7.99 -31.28
N PRO A 191 -22.76 -8.46 -32.51
CA PRO A 191 -22.97 -9.83 -32.98
C PRO A 191 -21.79 -10.77 -32.70
N ARG A 192 -20.60 -10.23 -32.41
CA ARG A 192 -19.36 -10.98 -32.22
C ARG A 192 -18.55 -10.39 -31.07
N TRP A 193 -17.77 -11.23 -30.43
CA TRP A 193 -16.90 -10.83 -29.34
C TRP A 193 -15.65 -11.69 -29.30
N SER A 194 -14.64 -11.16 -28.61
CA SER A 194 -13.48 -11.92 -28.15
C SER A 194 -12.93 -11.26 -26.90
N GLY A 195 -12.27 -12.04 -26.05
CA GLY A 195 -11.66 -11.53 -24.84
C GLY A 195 -10.82 -12.56 -24.12
N GLU A 196 -10.26 -12.13 -23.01
CA GLU A 196 -9.58 -12.98 -22.05
C GLU A 196 -10.22 -12.80 -20.69
N LEU A 197 -10.25 -13.88 -19.92
CA LEU A 197 -10.68 -13.88 -18.53
C LEU A 197 -9.71 -14.73 -17.72
N ASP A 198 -9.09 -14.13 -16.70
CA ASP A 198 -8.36 -14.88 -15.69
C ASP A 198 -9.39 -15.52 -14.75
N VAL A 199 -9.34 -16.85 -14.61
CA VAL A 199 -10.29 -17.66 -13.84
C VAL A 199 -9.48 -18.64 -13.00
N ASP A 200 -9.89 -18.89 -11.76
CA ASP A 200 -9.24 -19.90 -10.95
C ASP A 200 -9.40 -21.30 -11.59
N PRO A 201 -8.39 -22.18 -11.46
CA PRO A 201 -8.52 -23.56 -11.90
C PRO A 201 -9.73 -24.22 -11.27
N GLN A 202 -10.43 -25.05 -12.05
CA GLN A 202 -11.62 -25.80 -11.63
C GLN A 202 -12.90 -24.96 -11.39
N SER A 203 -12.87 -23.64 -11.59
CA SER A 203 -14.10 -22.84 -11.58
C SER A 203 -15.08 -23.29 -12.66
N GLU A 204 -16.37 -23.15 -12.35
CA GLU A 204 -17.45 -23.30 -13.32
C GLU A 204 -17.66 -21.97 -14.07
N VAL A 205 -17.65 -22.03 -15.40
CA VAL A 205 -18.01 -20.90 -16.26
C VAL A 205 -19.36 -21.20 -16.89
N SER A 206 -20.29 -20.25 -16.79
CA SER A 206 -21.59 -20.35 -17.46
C SER A 206 -21.88 -19.13 -18.33
N LEU A 207 -22.59 -19.40 -19.43
CA LEU A 207 -23.03 -18.40 -20.40
C LEU A 207 -24.55 -18.29 -20.37
N GLY A 208 -25.06 -17.08 -20.21
CA GLY A 208 -26.50 -16.80 -20.21
C GLY A 208 -26.91 -15.91 -21.38
N LEU A 209 -28.03 -16.21 -22.04
CA LEU A 209 -28.61 -15.35 -23.07
C LEU A 209 -29.57 -14.34 -22.45
N TRP A 210 -29.36 -13.07 -22.76
CA TRP A 210 -30.28 -12.01 -22.36
C TRP A 210 -31.60 -12.14 -23.13
N ASN A 211 -32.72 -12.08 -22.41
CA ASN A 211 -34.06 -12.16 -23.00
C ASN A 211 -34.88 -10.86 -22.87
N GLY A 212 -34.27 -9.76 -22.46
CA GLY A 212 -34.96 -8.48 -22.20
C GLY A 212 -35.26 -8.20 -20.71
N GLY A 213 -35.03 -9.16 -19.81
CA GLY A 213 -35.16 -8.93 -18.36
C GLY A 213 -34.26 -9.79 -17.48
N ARG A 214 -33.81 -10.96 -17.96
CA ARG A 214 -32.86 -11.82 -17.25
C ARG A 214 -31.96 -12.59 -18.21
N TYR A 215 -30.86 -13.10 -17.68
CA TYR A 215 -30.04 -14.09 -18.37
C TYR A 215 -30.63 -15.48 -18.17
N LEU A 216 -30.90 -16.18 -19.27
CA LEU A 216 -31.28 -17.59 -19.26
C LEU A 216 -30.04 -18.43 -19.54
N LEU A 217 -29.72 -19.39 -18.65
CA LEU A 217 -28.59 -20.29 -18.80
C LEU A 217 -28.65 -20.98 -20.18
N ALA A 218 -27.61 -20.79 -20.98
CA ALA A 218 -27.47 -21.45 -22.28
C ALA A 218 -26.57 -22.68 -22.18
N CYS A 219 -25.46 -22.56 -21.45
CA CYS A 219 -24.50 -23.64 -21.21
C CYS A 219 -23.63 -23.31 -20.00
N ALA A 220 -23.07 -24.35 -19.39
CA ALA A 220 -22.06 -24.27 -18.35
C ALA A 220 -20.98 -25.32 -18.59
N PHE A 221 -19.75 -25.03 -18.18
CA PHE A 221 -18.63 -25.96 -18.24
C PHE A 221 -17.64 -25.66 -17.11
N THR A 222 -17.02 -26.72 -16.58
CA THR A 222 -15.99 -26.61 -15.54
C THR A 222 -14.60 -26.68 -16.17
N LEU A 223 -13.72 -25.74 -15.83
CA LEU A 223 -12.35 -25.71 -16.35
C LEU A 223 -11.60 -27.00 -15.99
N PRO A 224 -10.80 -27.58 -16.90
CA PRO A 224 -10.30 -27.01 -18.15
C PRO A 224 -11.22 -27.18 -19.37
N ALA A 225 -12.43 -27.72 -19.21
CA ALA A 225 -13.38 -27.77 -20.32
C ALA A 225 -13.77 -26.35 -20.74
N THR A 226 -13.99 -26.15 -22.04
CA THR A 226 -14.25 -24.82 -22.62
C THR A 226 -15.39 -24.81 -23.63
N GLY A 227 -16.08 -25.94 -23.76
CA GLY A 227 -17.10 -26.16 -24.79
C GLY A 227 -18.46 -25.64 -24.36
N CYS A 228 -19.10 -24.89 -25.24
CA CYS A 228 -20.51 -24.56 -25.16
C CYS A 228 -21.20 -25.03 -26.45
N ARG A 229 -22.22 -25.87 -26.33
CA ARG A 229 -23.07 -26.27 -27.45
C ARG A 229 -24.47 -25.71 -27.23
N HIS A 230 -24.80 -24.65 -27.95
CA HIS A 230 -26.12 -24.04 -27.90
C HIS A 230 -26.49 -23.43 -29.27
N PRO A 231 -27.70 -23.63 -29.80
CA PRO A 231 -28.06 -23.23 -31.17
C PRO A 231 -28.03 -21.71 -31.44
N ARG A 232 -27.95 -20.89 -30.38
CA ARG A 232 -27.93 -19.43 -30.48
C ARG A 232 -26.59 -18.79 -30.11
N ILE A 233 -25.59 -19.60 -29.74
CA ILE A 233 -24.26 -19.13 -29.35
C ILE A 233 -23.22 -19.94 -30.10
N GLU A 234 -22.42 -19.25 -30.91
CA GLU A 234 -21.14 -19.78 -31.35
C GLU A 234 -20.10 -19.44 -30.28
N TRP A 235 -19.41 -20.45 -29.77
CA TRP A 235 -18.39 -20.28 -28.74
C TRP A 235 -17.15 -21.11 -29.07
N SER A 236 -16.01 -20.44 -29.05
CA SER A 236 -14.71 -21.07 -29.16
C SER A 236 -13.81 -20.46 -28.10
N ALA A 237 -13.30 -21.30 -27.21
CA ALA A 237 -12.39 -20.86 -26.17
C ALA A 237 -11.23 -21.82 -26.01
N ARG A 238 -10.12 -21.27 -25.52
CA ARG A 238 -8.93 -22.00 -25.14
C ARG A 238 -8.66 -21.68 -23.68
N TYR A 239 -8.42 -22.72 -22.90
CA TYR A 239 -7.99 -22.58 -21.53
C TYR A 239 -6.52 -22.95 -21.43
N THR A 240 -5.76 -22.10 -20.76
CA THR A 240 -4.36 -22.36 -20.43
C THR A 240 -4.17 -22.13 -18.95
N GLU A 241 -3.46 -23.04 -18.30
CA GLU A 241 -2.98 -22.83 -16.95
C GLU A 241 -1.55 -22.33 -16.99
N ARG A 242 -1.23 -21.43 -16.07
CA ARG A 242 0.14 -21.09 -15.75
C ARG A 242 0.32 -21.11 -14.26
N THR A 243 1.48 -21.56 -13.83
CA THR A 243 1.94 -21.32 -12.47
C THR A 243 2.52 -19.91 -12.43
N VAL A 244 1.94 -19.06 -11.60
CA VAL A 244 2.47 -17.71 -11.36
C VAL A 244 3.12 -17.64 -10.00
N ALA A 245 4.12 -16.76 -9.88
CA ALA A 245 4.66 -16.41 -8.58
C ALA A 245 3.56 -15.74 -7.75
N SER A 246 3.31 -16.28 -6.57
CA SER A 246 2.35 -15.77 -5.61
C SER A 246 3.03 -15.58 -4.26
N VAL A 247 2.28 -15.01 -3.33
CA VAL A 247 2.68 -14.91 -1.94
C VAL A 247 1.49 -15.32 -1.07
N LYS A 248 1.77 -16.14 -0.06
CA LYS A 248 0.84 -16.32 1.06
C LYS A 248 1.06 -15.18 2.03
N LEU A 249 0.04 -14.34 2.13
CA LEU A 249 -0.02 -13.18 2.98
C LEU A 249 -0.78 -13.53 4.24
N GLN A 250 -0.07 -13.65 5.35
CA GLN A 250 -0.65 -13.75 6.69
C GLN A 250 -0.75 -12.36 7.29
N LEU A 251 -1.98 -11.95 7.58
CA LEU A 251 -2.34 -10.66 8.14
C LEU A 251 -2.82 -10.86 9.58
N GLY A 252 -2.15 -10.19 10.52
CA GLY A 252 -2.65 -10.01 11.87
C GLY A 252 -3.48 -8.74 11.93
N LEU A 253 -4.81 -8.88 12.08
CA LEU A 253 -5.76 -7.77 12.06
C LEU A 253 -6.57 -7.76 13.36
N PRO A 254 -6.92 -6.58 13.89
CA PRO A 254 -7.81 -6.50 15.04
C PRO A 254 -9.14 -7.22 14.79
N PRO A 255 -9.80 -7.75 15.83
CA PRO A 255 -11.15 -8.30 15.71
C PRO A 255 -12.10 -7.33 15.02
N GLY A 256 -12.94 -7.86 14.13
CA GLY A 256 -13.89 -7.07 13.35
C GLY A 256 -13.76 -7.31 11.85
N GLU A 257 -14.64 -6.63 11.11
CA GLU A 257 -14.72 -6.74 9.67
C GLU A 257 -13.66 -5.88 8.98
N HIS A 258 -12.88 -6.50 8.10
CA HIS A 258 -11.93 -5.81 7.22
C HIS A 258 -12.15 -6.21 5.77
N TRP A 259 -11.81 -5.31 4.86
CA TRP A 259 -11.88 -5.51 3.43
C TRP A 259 -10.50 -5.45 2.80
N LEU A 260 -10.19 -6.48 2.03
CA LEU A 260 -9.00 -6.53 1.19
C LEU A 260 -9.35 -6.05 -0.21
N ALA A 261 -8.44 -5.29 -0.79
CA ALA A 261 -8.46 -4.91 -2.19
C ALA A 261 -7.07 -5.06 -2.80
N TYR A 262 -6.96 -4.97 -4.12
CA TYR A 262 -5.69 -5.19 -4.82
C TYR A 262 -5.46 -4.19 -5.95
N GLY A 263 -4.20 -4.11 -6.39
CA GLY A 263 -3.79 -3.31 -7.53
C GLY A 263 -3.28 -1.92 -7.15
N PRO A 264 -2.87 -1.10 -8.15
CA PRO A 264 -2.37 0.26 -7.92
C PRO A 264 -3.44 1.18 -7.35
N GLU A 265 -4.70 0.93 -7.69
CA GLU A 265 -5.89 1.54 -7.10
C GLU A 265 -6.73 0.42 -6.47
N PRO A 266 -7.37 0.65 -5.30
CA PRO A 266 -8.10 -0.39 -4.59
C PRO A 266 -9.25 -0.98 -5.42
N ARG A 267 -9.07 -2.21 -5.91
CA ARG A 267 -10.16 -3.04 -6.45
C ARG A 267 -10.58 -4.08 -5.43
N LEU A 268 -11.85 -4.06 -5.05
CA LEU A 268 -12.40 -4.95 -4.02
C LEU A 268 -12.03 -6.41 -4.33
N PHE A 269 -11.45 -7.08 -3.33
CA PHE A 269 -11.08 -8.49 -3.43
C PHE A 269 -11.98 -9.35 -2.56
N ARG A 270 -11.88 -9.18 -1.24
CA ARG A 270 -12.45 -10.12 -0.28
C ARG A 270 -12.65 -9.48 1.08
N ARG A 271 -13.73 -9.87 1.76
CA ARG A 271 -13.95 -9.60 3.18
C ARG A 271 -13.27 -10.63 4.07
N VAL A 272 -12.66 -10.18 5.15
CA VAL A 272 -12.05 -11.01 6.20
C VAL A 272 -12.52 -10.58 7.58
N GLN A 273 -12.35 -11.45 8.59
CA GLN A 273 -12.75 -11.22 9.98
C GLN A 273 -11.53 -11.45 10.87
N GLY A 274 -10.95 -10.37 11.41
CA GLY A 274 -9.67 -10.45 12.11
C GLY A 274 -8.56 -11.07 11.26
N ASP A 275 -7.70 -11.87 11.90
CA ASP A 275 -6.56 -12.53 11.27
C ASP A 275 -6.95 -13.28 9.99
N ALA A 276 -6.14 -13.11 8.95
CA ALA A 276 -6.43 -13.65 7.62
C ALA A 276 -5.19 -14.24 6.96
N VAL A 277 -5.37 -15.32 6.22
CA VAL A 277 -4.37 -15.85 5.29
C VAL A 277 -4.96 -15.82 3.89
N VAL A 278 -4.31 -15.10 2.98
CA VAL A 278 -4.70 -15.04 1.58
C VAL A 278 -3.52 -15.38 0.69
N GLU A 279 -3.76 -16.13 -0.38
CA GLU A 279 -2.75 -16.33 -1.41
C GLU A 279 -3.07 -15.43 -2.60
N VAL A 280 -2.12 -14.56 -2.94
CA VAL A 280 -2.32 -13.52 -3.95
C VAL A 280 -1.15 -13.54 -4.95
N PRO A 281 -1.41 -13.32 -6.25
CA PRO A 281 -0.35 -13.28 -7.25
C PRO A 281 0.50 -12.01 -7.08
N LEU A 282 1.81 -12.12 -7.33
CA LEU A 282 2.73 -10.97 -7.24
C LEU A 282 2.43 -9.88 -8.28
N SER A 283 1.70 -10.23 -9.35
CA SER A 283 1.24 -9.30 -10.38
C SER A 283 0.33 -8.19 -9.84
N TRP A 284 -0.33 -8.41 -8.70
CA TRP A 284 -1.16 -7.38 -8.05
C TRP A 284 -0.33 -6.23 -7.47
N ARG A 285 0.95 -6.48 -7.17
CA ARG A 285 1.92 -5.55 -6.57
C ARG A 285 1.58 -5.01 -5.19
N VAL A 286 0.30 -4.84 -4.87
CA VAL A 286 -0.20 -4.22 -3.65
C VAL A 286 -1.49 -4.90 -3.21
N VAL A 287 -1.62 -5.10 -1.90
CA VAL A 287 -2.88 -5.41 -1.23
C VAL A 287 -3.23 -4.25 -0.30
N TRP A 288 -4.47 -3.80 -0.37
CA TRP A 288 -5.01 -2.77 0.51
C TRP A 288 -5.82 -3.41 1.62
N VAL A 289 -5.74 -2.84 2.83
CA VAL A 289 -6.61 -3.19 3.95
C VAL A 289 -7.44 -1.97 4.30
N GLY A 290 -8.75 -2.16 4.38
CA GLY A 290 -9.69 -1.11 4.76
C GLY A 290 -10.74 -1.61 5.73
N THR A 291 -11.35 -0.66 6.43
CA THR A 291 -12.46 -0.90 7.35
C THR A 291 -13.76 -0.37 6.74
N PRO A 292 -14.89 -1.06 6.95
CA PRO A 292 -16.18 -0.54 6.53
C PRO A 292 -16.51 0.74 7.32
N GLN A 293 -16.93 1.76 6.59
CA GLN A 293 -17.61 2.95 7.10
C GLN A 293 -19.07 2.90 6.63
N LYS A 294 -19.92 3.81 7.12
CA LYS A 294 -21.37 3.83 6.87
C LYS A 294 -21.76 3.56 5.40
N ASP A 295 -21.09 4.23 4.45
CA ASP A 295 -21.44 4.17 3.02
C ASP A 295 -20.24 3.83 2.11
N LYS A 296 -19.06 3.53 2.67
CA LYS A 296 -17.82 3.27 1.90
C LYS A 296 -16.83 2.41 2.66
N ILE A 297 -15.83 1.86 1.96
CA ILE A 297 -14.65 1.26 2.59
C ILE A 297 -13.58 2.35 2.68
N GLU A 298 -13.02 2.54 3.86
CA GLU A 298 -11.86 3.41 4.07
C GLU A 298 -10.60 2.56 4.12
N TYR A 299 -9.77 2.65 3.07
CA TYR A 299 -8.49 1.95 3.01
C TYR A 299 -7.45 2.69 3.83
N THR A 300 -6.89 2.00 4.81
CA THR A 300 -5.97 2.58 5.80
C THR A 300 -4.54 2.11 5.59
N HIS A 301 -4.35 0.90 5.04
CA HIS A 301 -3.04 0.31 4.78
C HIS A 301 -2.88 -0.14 3.33
N ARG A 302 -1.66 0.01 2.82
CA ARG A 302 -1.17 -0.35 1.50
C ARG A 302 0.04 -1.27 1.67
N ILE A 303 -0.19 -2.57 1.54
CA ILE A 303 0.82 -3.61 1.74
C ILE A 303 1.48 -3.94 0.41
N PRO A 304 2.77 -3.59 0.19
CA PRO A 304 3.46 -3.97 -1.03
C PRO A 304 3.69 -5.48 -1.05
N LEU A 305 3.43 -6.10 -2.19
CA LEU A 305 3.77 -7.49 -2.46
C LEU A 305 5.18 -7.51 -3.04
N LEU A 306 6.08 -8.13 -2.30
CA LEU A 306 7.48 -8.22 -2.65
C LEU A 306 7.68 -9.21 -3.80
N GLY A 307 8.56 -8.88 -4.76
CA GLY A 307 8.98 -9.81 -5.81
C GLY A 307 9.63 -11.07 -5.23
N SER A 308 9.96 -12.07 -6.06
CA SER A 308 10.56 -13.35 -5.65
C SER A 308 11.92 -13.25 -4.94
N THR A 309 12.43 -12.04 -4.68
CA THR A 309 13.76 -11.77 -4.13
C THR A 309 13.76 -10.90 -2.87
N ALA A 310 12.62 -10.48 -2.32
CA ALA A 310 12.65 -9.47 -1.26
C ALA A 310 12.52 -10.04 0.16
N GLU A 311 13.41 -9.54 1.03
CA GLU A 311 13.41 -9.75 2.48
C GLU A 311 12.05 -9.41 3.09
N PRO A 312 11.60 -10.17 4.11
CA PRO A 312 10.30 -9.95 4.73
C PRO A 312 10.15 -8.52 5.25
N LEU A 313 9.02 -7.86 4.91
CA LEU A 313 8.56 -6.64 5.58
C LEU A 313 8.63 -6.84 7.10
N GLN A 314 9.12 -5.82 7.79
CA GLN A 314 9.58 -5.84 9.18
C GLN A 314 8.81 -6.80 10.11
N LYS A 315 9.58 -7.65 10.80
CA LYS A 315 9.14 -8.50 11.90
C LYS A 315 8.54 -7.66 13.02
N GLY A 316 7.21 -7.59 13.07
CA GLY A 316 6.54 -7.38 14.35
C GLY A 316 6.73 -8.62 15.21
N ALA A 317 7.34 -8.47 16.39
CA ALA A 317 7.34 -9.55 17.38
C ALA A 317 5.88 -9.94 17.67
N ARG A 318 5.58 -11.24 17.67
CA ARG A 318 4.34 -11.73 18.29
C ARG A 318 4.36 -11.33 19.77
N PRO A 319 3.22 -10.95 20.38
CA PRO A 319 3.15 -10.78 21.83
C PRO A 319 3.60 -12.04 22.57
#